data_AF-A0A0C2GRE8-F1
#
_entry.id   AF-A0A0C2GRE8-F1
#
_cell.length_a   1.000
_cell.length_b   1.000
_cell.length_c   1.000
_cell.angle_alpha   90.00
_cell.angle_beta   90.00
_cell.angle_gamma   90.00
#
_symmetry.space_group_name_H-M   'P 1'
#
loop_
_entity.id
_entity.type
_entity.pdbx_description
1 polymer ?
#
loop_
_entity_poly.entity_id
_entity_poly.type
_entity_poly.pdbx_seq_one_letter_code
_entity_poly.pdbx_strand_id
1 'polypeptide(L)'
;MARRLESCAKASIKRLDQSGTVAFTLSLFQHTAFSRLKEIFNTPHYVERRVDQSVVEIVIARITAAIRETGCIETYSAELVDVLDSCLNHPMTVLNSDGELVDSPHCKIASDLLSSLFLVGVIRI
;
A
#
# COMPACT_ATOMS: atom_id res chain seq x y z
N MET A 1 -14.37 7.21 14.32
CA MET A 1 -13.23 6.27 14.30
C MET A 1 -12.10 6.76 13.38
N ALA A 2 -12.40 7.26 12.17
CA ALA A 2 -11.42 7.85 11.23
C ALA A 2 -10.57 9.02 11.78
N ARG A 3 -11.12 9.89 12.64
CA ARG A 3 -10.38 11.04 13.19
C ARG A 3 -9.24 10.66 14.15
N ARG A 4 -9.28 9.46 14.75
CA ARG A 4 -8.20 8.98 15.64
C ARG A 4 -6.99 8.47 14.84
N LEU A 5 -7.22 7.92 13.65
CA LEU A 5 -6.16 7.49 12.72
C LEU A 5 -5.46 8.70 12.09
N GLU A 6 -6.20 9.74 11.69
CA GLU A 6 -5.62 10.98 11.14
C GLU A 6 -4.78 11.76 12.17
N SER A 7 -5.25 11.83 13.42
CA SER A 7 -4.51 12.51 14.50
C SER A 7 -3.26 11.74 14.90
N CYS A 8 -3.30 10.41 14.87
CA CYS A 8 -2.15 9.55 15.13
C CYS A 8 -1.12 9.59 13.98
N ALA A 9 -1.59 9.66 12.73
CA ALA A 9 -0.73 9.86 11.55
C ALA A 9 -0.05 11.24 11.55
N LYS A 10 -0.80 12.33 11.79
CA LYS A 10 -0.24 13.70 11.87
C LYS A 10 0.71 13.89 13.05
N ALA A 11 0.45 13.27 14.21
CA ALA A 11 1.36 13.31 15.36
C ALA A 11 2.63 12.49 15.15
N SER A 12 2.56 11.41 14.35
CA SER A 12 3.71 10.59 13.98
C SER A 12 4.61 11.29 12.95
N ILE A 13 4.02 12.07 12.03
CA ILE A 13 4.77 12.82 11.00
C ILE A 13 5.56 14.00 11.60
N LYS A 14 5.06 14.66 12.65
CA LYS A 14 5.71 15.84 13.23
C LYS A 14 6.89 15.54 14.17
N ARG A 15 7.15 14.27 14.48
CA ARG A 15 8.32 13.81 15.26
C ARG A 15 9.35 13.08 14.38
N LEU A 16 9.31 13.26 13.07
CA LEU A 16 10.16 12.56 12.09
C LEU A 16 11.55 13.17 11.88
N ASP A 17 11.99 14.15 12.67
CA ASP A 17 13.20 14.93 12.31
C ASP A 17 14.51 14.52 13.00
N GLN A 18 14.55 13.76 14.12
CA GLN A 18 15.78 13.80 14.96
C GLN A 18 16.39 12.52 15.55
N SER A 19 15.95 11.30 15.25
CA SER A 19 16.71 10.12 15.69
C SER A 19 16.33 8.85 14.94
N GLY A 20 17.33 8.10 14.47
CA GLY A 20 17.22 6.84 13.71
C GLY A 20 16.42 5.69 14.37
N THR A 21 15.70 5.94 15.45
CA THR A 21 14.69 5.07 16.08
C THR A 21 13.43 4.88 15.20
N VAL A 22 13.18 5.81 14.27
CA VAL A 22 11.99 5.79 13.38
C VAL A 22 12.03 4.66 12.35
N ALA A 23 13.19 4.29 11.82
CA ALA A 23 13.32 3.20 10.86
C ALA A 23 12.91 1.84 11.46
N PHE A 24 13.25 1.62 12.74
CA PHE A 24 12.92 0.40 13.47
C PHE A 24 11.41 0.31 13.80
N THR A 25 10.78 1.45 14.07
CA THR A 25 9.33 1.52 14.34
C THR A 25 8.50 1.39 13.06
N LEU A 26 8.98 1.94 11.93
CA LEU A 26 8.39 1.75 10.61
C LEU A 26 8.45 0.29 10.16
N SER A 27 9.58 -0.39 10.40
CA SER A 27 9.76 -1.81 10.06
C SER A 27 8.75 -2.73 10.78
N LEU A 28 8.56 -2.55 12.10
CA LEU A 28 7.54 -3.28 12.88
C LEU A 28 6.10 -2.93 12.45
N PHE A 29 5.87 -1.70 11.99
CA PHE A 29 4.55 -1.27 11.50
C PHE A 29 4.25 -1.82 10.08
N GLN A 30 5.26 -2.03 9.24
CA GLN A 30 5.09 -2.49 7.85
C GLN A 30 4.65 -3.95 7.73
N HIS A 31 5.27 -4.88 8.47
CA HIS A 31 4.89 -6.30 8.43
C HIS A 31 3.42 -6.52 8.85
N THR A 32 2.98 -5.82 9.89
CA THR A 32 1.58 -5.87 10.31
C THR A 32 0.66 -5.13 9.33
N ALA A 33 1.15 -4.07 8.67
CA ALA A 33 0.39 -3.34 7.67
C ALA A 33 0.07 -4.19 6.44
N PHE A 34 1.02 -4.95 5.88
CA PHE A 34 0.74 -5.79 4.70
C PHE A 34 -0.35 -6.84 4.97
N SER A 35 -0.30 -7.49 6.14
CA SER A 35 -1.36 -8.44 6.53
C SER A 35 -2.72 -7.75 6.68
N ARG A 36 -2.76 -6.57 7.29
CA ARG A 36 -4.00 -5.79 7.43
C ARG A 36 -4.55 -5.28 6.09
N LEU A 37 -3.67 -4.88 5.17
CA LEU A 37 -4.08 -4.49 3.82
C LEU A 37 -4.79 -5.65 3.13
N LYS A 38 -4.20 -6.85 3.16
CA LYS A 38 -4.81 -8.06 2.61
C LYS A 38 -6.17 -8.34 3.23
N GLU A 39 -6.30 -8.25 4.56
CA GLU A 39 -7.62 -8.41 5.22
C GLU A 39 -8.66 -7.43 4.66
N ILE A 40 -8.28 -6.18 4.41
CA ILE A 40 -9.20 -5.15 3.92
C ILE A 40 -9.59 -5.42 2.45
N PHE A 41 -8.62 -5.54 1.53
CA PHE A 41 -8.95 -5.64 0.11
C PHE A 41 -9.50 -7.01 -0.32
N ASN A 42 -9.34 -8.04 0.52
CA ASN A 42 -9.98 -9.34 0.31
C ASN A 42 -11.44 -9.39 0.81
N THR A 43 -11.97 -8.31 1.39
CA THR A 43 -13.39 -8.32 1.79
C THR A 43 -14.34 -8.30 0.57
N PRO A 44 -15.49 -9.00 0.63
CA PRO A 44 -16.40 -9.18 -0.51
C PRO A 44 -16.95 -7.88 -1.14
N HIS A 45 -16.91 -6.77 -0.39
CA HIS A 45 -17.44 -5.47 -0.82
C HIS A 45 -16.35 -4.41 -1.00
N TYR A 46 -15.08 -4.81 -1.08
CA TYR A 46 -13.99 -3.84 -1.19
C TYR A 46 -14.14 -2.91 -2.41
N VAL A 47 -14.60 -3.44 -3.55
CA VAL A 47 -14.83 -2.69 -4.80
C VAL A 47 -15.86 -1.57 -4.66
N GLU A 48 -16.81 -1.68 -3.72
CA GLU A 48 -17.85 -0.67 -3.47
C GLU A 48 -17.42 0.33 -2.38
N ARG A 49 -16.45 -0.03 -1.55
CA ARG A 49 -16.01 0.74 -0.38
C ARG A 49 -14.89 1.71 -0.72
N ARG A 50 -15.26 2.86 -1.28
CA ARG A 50 -14.31 3.93 -1.65
C ARG A 50 -13.41 4.41 -0.51
N VAL A 51 -13.90 4.45 0.73
CA VAL A 51 -13.07 4.83 1.89
C VAL A 51 -11.97 3.82 2.14
N ASP A 52 -12.30 2.52 2.11
CA ASP A 52 -11.32 1.45 2.30
C ASP A 52 -10.32 1.42 1.15
N GLN A 53 -10.76 1.69 -0.08
CA GLN A 53 -9.89 1.85 -1.25
C GLN A 53 -8.89 2.99 -1.07
N SER A 54 -9.35 4.19 -0.73
CA SER A 54 -8.46 5.34 -0.50
C SER A 54 -7.48 5.09 0.64
N VAL A 55 -7.90 4.41 1.72
CA VAL A 55 -6.99 4.06 2.81
C VAL A 55 -5.91 3.09 2.34
N VAL A 56 -6.28 2.04 1.60
CA VAL A 56 -5.32 1.07 1.05
C VAL A 56 -4.33 1.75 0.10
N GLU A 57 -4.80 2.57 -0.83
CA GLU A 57 -3.95 3.33 -1.77
C GLU A 57 -2.95 4.23 -1.02
N ILE A 58 -3.42 5.01 -0.05
CA ILE A 58 -2.58 5.90 0.74
C ILE A 58 -1.52 5.11 1.52
N VAL A 59 -1.93 4.02 2.18
CA VAL A 59 -1.01 3.20 2.98
C VAL A 59 0.06 2.57 2.08
N ILE A 60 -0.32 2.00 0.93
CA ILE A 60 0.63 1.44 -0.03
C ILE A 60 1.60 2.51 -0.52
N ALA A 61 1.12 3.68 -0.94
CA ALA A 61 1.95 4.78 -1.40
C ALA A 61 2.94 5.29 -0.32
N ARG A 62 2.59 5.19 0.97
CA ARG A 62 3.50 5.55 2.08
C ARG A 62 4.51 4.46 2.38
N ILE A 63 4.10 3.19 2.38
CA ILE A 63 5.00 2.06 2.56
C ILE A 63 6.03 2.03 1.42
N THR A 64 5.60 2.14 0.17
CA THR A 64 6.51 2.09 -0.98
C THR A 64 7.44 3.30 -1.03
N ALA A 65 6.97 4.50 -0.66
CA ALA A 65 7.83 5.66 -0.50
C ALA A 65 8.88 5.46 0.61
N ALA A 66 8.48 4.95 1.77
CA ALA A 66 9.41 4.67 2.87
C ALA A 66 10.45 3.61 2.48
N ILE A 67 10.05 2.56 1.75
CA ILE A 67 10.97 1.53 1.22
C ILE A 67 11.99 2.17 0.27
N ARG A 68 11.55 3.08 -0.60
CA ARG A 68 12.43 3.83 -1.52
C ARG A 68 13.40 4.75 -0.78
N GLU A 69 12.92 5.50 0.21
CA GLU A 69 13.73 6.43 1.00
C GLU A 69 14.78 5.71 1.86
N THR A 70 14.45 4.52 2.36
CA THR A 70 15.34 3.70 3.21
C THR A 70 16.24 2.76 2.43
N GLY A 71 15.95 2.51 1.14
CA GLY A 71 16.71 1.59 0.31
C GLY A 71 16.56 0.11 0.68
N CYS A 72 15.54 -0.26 1.46
CA CYS A 72 15.37 -1.61 2.00
C CYS A 72 14.45 -2.51 1.14
N ILE A 73 14.40 -2.31 -0.18
CA ILE A 73 13.44 -3.03 -1.04
C ILE A 73 13.65 -4.55 -1.04
N GLU A 74 14.91 -5.00 -0.98
CA GLU A 74 15.23 -6.43 -0.98
C GLU A 74 14.59 -7.14 0.22
N THR A 75 14.58 -6.49 1.39
CA THR A 75 13.97 -6.99 2.63
C THR A 75 12.45 -7.17 2.52
N TYR A 76 11.76 -6.25 1.84
CA TYR A 76 10.29 -6.24 1.75
C TYR A 76 9.76 -6.81 0.43
N SER A 77 10.64 -7.18 -0.50
CA SER A 77 10.28 -7.69 -1.83
C SER A 77 9.33 -8.89 -1.77
N ALA A 78 9.60 -9.84 -0.87
CA ALA A 78 8.77 -11.02 -0.68
C ALA A 78 7.34 -10.67 -0.24
N GLU A 79 7.18 -9.73 0.69
CA GLU A 79 5.86 -9.29 1.15
C GLU A 79 5.12 -8.45 0.11
N LEU A 80 5.83 -7.59 -0.63
CA LEU A 80 5.24 -6.83 -1.72
C LEU A 80 4.71 -7.77 -2.83
N VAL A 81 5.45 -8.84 -3.13
CA VAL A 81 5.03 -9.87 -4.09
C VAL A 81 3.84 -10.68 -3.55
N ASP A 82 3.81 -11.00 -2.26
CA ASP A 82 2.67 -11.70 -1.63
C ASP A 82 1.38 -10.86 -1.63
N VAL A 83 1.49 -9.54 -1.41
CA VAL A 83 0.36 -8.61 -1.53
C VAL A 83 -0.07 -8.46 -2.99
N LEU A 84 0.88 -8.43 -3.92
CA LEU A 84 0.60 -8.41 -5.35
C LEU A 84 -0.15 -9.68 -5.80
N ASP A 85 0.32 -10.86 -5.38
CA ASP A 85 -0.35 -12.14 -5.65
C ASP A 85 -1.80 -12.13 -5.13
N SER A 86 -1.99 -11.65 -3.90
CA SER A 86 -3.32 -11.49 -3.32
C SER A 86 -4.21 -10.55 -4.15
N CYS A 87 -3.66 -9.51 -4.77
CA CYS A 87 -4.42 -8.62 -5.66
C CYS A 87 -4.78 -9.28 -6.99
N LEU A 88 -3.88 -10.09 -7.56
CA LEU A 88 -4.08 -10.82 -8.81
C LEU A 88 -5.11 -11.94 -8.70
N ASN A 89 -5.42 -12.38 -7.47
CA ASN A 89 -6.52 -13.30 -7.19
C ASN A 89 -7.91 -12.65 -7.28
N HIS A 90 -8.00 -11.33 -7.54
CA HIS A 90 -9.25 -10.60 -7.78
C HIS A 90 -9.40 -10.18 -9.24
N PRO A 91 -10.64 -9.95 -9.72
CA PRO A 91 -10.87 -9.44 -11.07
C PRO A 91 -10.16 -8.10 -11.30
N MET A 92 -9.35 -8.01 -12.36
CA MET A 92 -8.59 -6.78 -12.66
C MET A 92 -9.43 -5.65 -13.24
N THR A 93 -10.61 -5.96 -13.76
CA THR A 93 -11.54 -4.98 -14.32
C THR A 93 -12.92 -5.13 -13.71
N VAL A 94 -13.64 -4.03 -13.59
CA VAL A 94 -15.02 -3.98 -13.11
C VAL A 94 -15.87 -3.11 -14.03
N LEU A 95 -17.18 -3.35 -14.08
CA LEU A 95 -18.09 -2.47 -14.81
C LEU A 95 -18.40 -1.24 -13.96
N ASN A 96 -18.24 -0.05 -14.54
CA ASN A 96 -18.67 1.20 -13.92
C ASN A 96 -20.20 1.39 -14.07
N SER A 97 -20.72 2.48 -13.49
CA SER A 97 -22.15 2.84 -13.55
C SER A 97 -22.67 3.02 -14.98
N ASP A 98 -21.78 3.34 -15.92
CA ASP A 98 -22.05 3.61 -17.33
C ASP A 98 -21.93 2.35 -18.20
N GLY A 99 -21.63 1.19 -17.59
CA GLY A 99 -21.48 -0.09 -18.29
C GLY A 99 -20.13 -0.25 -19.01
N GLU A 100 -19.15 0.59 -18.73
CA GLU A 100 -17.80 0.50 -19.27
C GLU A 100 -16.89 -0.33 -18.36
N LEU A 101 -16.01 -1.11 -18.98
CA LEU A 101 -14.94 -1.81 -18.27
C LEU A 101 -13.86 -0.81 -17.84
N VAL A 102 -13.69 -0.67 -16.53
CA VAL A 102 -12.65 0.16 -15.91
C VAL A 102 -11.76 -0.69 -15.02
N ASP A 103 -10.55 -0.19 -14.75
CA ASP A 103 -9.63 -0.84 -13.83
C ASP A 103 -10.28 -0.97 -12.44
N SER A 104 -10.21 -2.18 -11.90
CA SER A 104 -10.59 -2.44 -10.51
C SER A 104 -9.63 -1.74 -9.54
N PRO A 105 -10.06 -1.51 -8.28
CA PRO A 105 -9.15 -1.07 -7.23
C PRO A 105 -7.93 -2.00 -7.06
N HIS A 106 -8.10 -3.31 -7.26
CA HIS A 106 -7.01 -4.29 -7.20
C HIS A 106 -5.99 -4.10 -8.33
N CYS A 107 -6.43 -3.72 -9.54
CA CYS A 107 -5.53 -3.47 -10.67
C CYS A 107 -4.67 -2.24 -10.44
N LYS A 108 -5.25 -1.21 -9.84
CA LYS A 108 -4.52 -0.01 -9.44
C LYS A 108 -3.47 -0.31 -8.37
N ILE A 109 -3.84 -1.09 -7.34
CA ILE A 109 -2.88 -1.55 -6.31
C ILE A 109 -1.74 -2.37 -6.93
N ALA A 110 -2.07 -3.34 -7.79
CA ALA A 110 -1.08 -4.16 -8.47
C ALA A 110 -0.12 -3.30 -9.29
N SER A 111 -0.63 -2.30 -10.00
CA SER A 111 0.18 -1.36 -10.79
C SER A 111 1.13 -0.52 -9.93
N ASP A 112 0.69 -0.05 -8.76
CA ASP A 112 1.53 0.71 -7.82
C ASP A 112 2.63 -0.17 -7.20
N LEU A 113 2.32 -1.43 -6.89
CA LEU A 113 3.27 -2.40 -6.38
C LEU A 113 4.31 -2.77 -7.44
N LEU A 114 3.89 -3.07 -8.67
CA LEU A 114 4.78 -3.32 -9.81
C LEU A 114 5.68 -2.11 -10.08
N SER A 115 5.10 -0.90 -10.10
CA SER A 115 5.88 0.33 -10.23
C SER A 115 6.91 0.48 -9.10
N SER A 116 6.60 0.02 -7.90
CA SER A 116 7.53 0.05 -6.76
C SER A 116 8.63 -0.99 -6.85
N LEU A 117 8.31 -2.19 -7.32
CA LEU A 117 9.27 -3.27 -7.55
C LEU A 117 10.21 -2.97 -8.73
N PHE A 118 9.68 -2.45 -9.84
CA PHE A 118 10.43 -2.29 -11.10
C PHE A 118 11.05 -0.90 -11.28
N LEU A 119 10.43 0.19 -10.82
CA LEU A 119 10.99 1.54 -10.99
C LEU A 119 12.20 1.80 -10.07
N VAL A 120 12.44 0.96 -9.05
CA VAL A 120 13.67 1.00 -8.24
C VAL A 120 14.86 0.40 -8.99
N GLY A 121 14.62 -0.51 -9.96
CA GLY A 121 15.67 -1.09 -10.79
C GLY A 121 16.20 -0.18 -11.90
N VAL A 122 15.38 0.78 -12.39
CA VAL A 122 15.73 1.59 -13.58
C VAL A 122 16.54 2.85 -13.26
N ILE A 123 16.54 3.35 -12.02
CA ILE A 123 17.32 4.55 -11.62
C ILE A 123 18.77 4.19 -11.21
N ARG A 124 19.15 2.91 -11.23
CA ARG A 124 20.51 2.44 -10.91
C ARG A 124 21.18 1.60 -12.00
N ILE A 125 20.87 1.85 -13.27
CA ILE A 125 21.64 1.33 -14.41
C ILE A 125 22.25 2.51 -15.17
#